data_AF-A0A2T4C8U9-F1
#
_entry.id   AF-A0A2T4C8U9-F1
#
_cell.length_a   1.000
_cell.length_b   1.000
_cell.length_c   1.000
_cell.angle_alpha   90.00
_cell.angle_beta   90.00
_cell.angle_gamma   90.00
#
_symmetry.space_group_name_H-M   'P 1'
#
loop_
_entity.id
_entity.type
_entity.pdbx_description
1 polymer ?
#
loop_
_entity_poly.entity_id
_entity_poly.type
_entity_poly.pdbx_seq_one_letter_code
_entity_poly.pdbx_strand_id
1 'polypeptide(L)'
;MPFQKLAKNSAYYSRYQTKYKRRREGKTDYYARKRLITQAKNKYNAPKYRLGASDGGILVPHSEKRFPGYDIESKELDAETLRKYIYGGHVAEYMETLADDDEERYSSQFAKYIEDDVEADALEDLYAEAHKAIREDPFKKVEGEGEKKTKEEWKAISKQHKTARLSKAEKAANVQAKIQKILADE
;
A
#
# COMPACT_ATOMS: atom_id res chain seq x y z
N MET A 1 39.65 -16.79 -3.95
CA MET A 1 39.96 -15.42 -3.53
C MET A 1 38.66 -14.68 -3.28
N PRO A 2 38.28 -14.41 -2.01
CA PRO A 2 37.03 -13.71 -1.73
C PRO A 2 37.08 -12.30 -2.31
N PHE A 3 36.01 -11.88 -2.99
CA PHE A 3 35.89 -10.56 -3.59
C PHE A 3 35.86 -9.49 -2.49
N GLN A 4 36.95 -8.75 -2.31
CA GLN A 4 37.02 -7.69 -1.31
C GLN A 4 36.37 -6.43 -1.88
N LYS A 5 35.14 -6.15 -1.43
CA LYS A 5 34.34 -5.03 -1.89
C LYS A 5 35.06 -3.69 -1.60
N LEU A 6 35.07 -2.79 -2.59
CA LEU A 6 35.58 -1.42 -2.45
C LEU A 6 34.92 -0.74 -1.23
N ALA A 7 35.74 -0.42 -0.22
CA ALA A 7 35.27 0.27 0.97
C ALA A 7 34.97 1.74 0.66
N LYS A 8 33.77 2.21 1.04
CA LYS A 8 33.42 3.64 0.93
C LYS A 8 34.33 4.45 1.83
N ASN A 9 35.10 5.37 1.23
CA ASN A 9 36.10 6.18 1.93
C ASN A 9 35.59 7.60 2.23
N SER A 10 36.40 8.39 2.94
CA SER A 10 36.09 9.79 3.27
C SER A 10 35.80 10.63 2.01
N ALA A 11 36.60 10.44 0.96
CA ALA A 11 36.42 11.14 -0.32
C ALA A 11 35.06 10.84 -0.99
N TYR A 12 34.57 9.59 -0.89
CA TYR A 12 33.26 9.19 -1.39
C TYR A 12 32.15 9.93 -0.65
N TYR A 13 32.16 9.91 0.68
CA TYR A 13 31.10 10.55 1.47
C TYR A 13 31.10 12.07 1.34
N SER A 14 32.28 12.69 1.19
CA SER A 14 32.44 14.13 0.96
C SER A 14 31.70 14.62 -0.30
N ARG A 15 31.59 13.76 -1.33
CA ARG A 15 30.94 14.09 -2.61
C ARG A 15 29.55 13.45 -2.77
N TYR A 16 29.10 12.66 -1.80
CA TYR A 16 27.86 11.90 -1.92
C TYR A 16 26.63 12.77 -1.68
N GLN A 17 25.91 13.11 -2.74
CA GLN A 17 24.66 13.85 -2.65
C GLN A 17 23.46 12.91 -2.48
N THR A 18 22.84 12.94 -1.30
CA THR A 18 21.62 12.16 -1.04
C THR A 18 20.45 12.66 -1.88
N LYS A 19 19.68 11.73 -2.45
CA LYS A 19 18.38 12.05 -3.06
C LYS A 19 17.35 12.47 -2.01
N TYR A 20 16.25 13.07 -2.45
CA TYR A 20 15.13 13.46 -1.59
C TYR A 20 14.65 12.31 -0.69
N LYS A 21 14.17 12.64 0.52
CA LYS A 21 13.75 11.66 1.54
C LYS A 21 12.80 10.59 0.98
N ARG A 22 11.70 10.99 0.33
CA ARG A 22 10.74 10.01 -0.24
C ARG A 22 11.31 9.18 -1.39
N ARG A 23 12.34 9.67 -2.10
CA ARG A 23 13.06 8.88 -3.11
C ARG A 23 13.98 7.85 -2.46
N ARG A 24 14.63 8.20 -1.34
CA ARG A 24 15.43 7.25 -0.54
C ARG A 24 14.57 6.17 0.11
N GLU A 25 13.35 6.51 0.54
CA GLU A 25 12.36 5.56 1.03
C GLU A 25 11.67 4.75 -0.10
N GLY A 26 11.95 5.03 -1.37
CA GLY A 26 11.30 4.34 -2.51
C GLY A 26 9.82 4.68 -2.73
N LYS A 27 9.25 5.63 -1.99
CA LYS A 27 7.80 5.92 -1.97
C LYS A 27 7.30 6.89 -3.03
N THR A 28 8.18 7.54 -3.77
CA THR A 28 7.76 8.58 -4.72
C THR A 28 8.66 8.63 -5.93
N ASP A 29 8.03 8.48 -7.11
CA ASP A 29 8.61 8.94 -8.35
C ASP A 29 8.36 10.45 -8.54
N TYR A 30 9.44 11.22 -8.50
CA TYR A 30 9.39 12.67 -8.66
C TYR A 30 9.20 13.11 -10.12
N TYR A 31 9.56 12.26 -11.09
CA TYR A 31 9.41 12.58 -12.51
C TYR A 31 7.92 12.67 -12.88
N ALA A 32 7.15 11.61 -12.61
CA ALA A 32 5.70 11.63 -12.77
C ALA A 32 5.03 12.68 -11.87
N ARG A 33 5.45 12.78 -10.60
CA ARG A 33 4.86 13.75 -9.66
C ARG A 33 5.00 15.19 -10.14
N LYS A 34 6.12 15.59 -10.75
CA LYS A 34 6.29 16.97 -11.26
C LYS A 34 5.19 17.29 -12.27
N ARG A 35 5.02 16.44 -13.30
CA ARG A 35 4.04 16.62 -14.39
C ARG A 35 2.59 16.62 -13.91
N LEU A 36 2.30 15.82 -12.90
CA LEU A 36 0.97 15.75 -12.31
C LEU A 36 0.60 16.99 -11.47
N ILE A 37 1.56 17.81 -10.98
CA ILE A 37 1.31 18.90 -9.98
C ILE A 37 1.37 20.22 -10.71
N THR A 38 2.31 20.33 -11.64
CA THR A 38 2.47 21.52 -12.45
C THR A 38 1.15 21.81 -13.17
N GLN A 39 0.59 22.96 -12.85
CA GLN A 39 -0.57 23.54 -13.51
C GLN A 39 -0.09 24.58 -14.52
N ALA A 40 -0.86 24.78 -15.59
CA ALA A 40 -0.59 25.85 -16.54
C ALA A 40 -0.63 27.22 -15.83
N LYS A 41 0.37 28.07 -16.07
CA LYS A 41 0.55 29.34 -15.34
C LYS A 41 -0.62 30.32 -15.52
N ASN A 42 -1.32 30.24 -16.64
CA ASN A 42 -2.53 31.03 -16.93
C ASN A 42 -3.73 30.64 -16.04
N LYS A 43 -3.68 29.50 -15.35
CA LYS A 43 -4.73 29.08 -14.41
C LYS A 43 -4.46 29.52 -12.96
N TYR A 44 -3.37 30.28 -12.74
CA TYR A 44 -3.02 30.88 -11.45
C TYR A 44 -3.13 29.90 -10.27
N ASN A 45 -3.97 30.21 -9.28
CA ASN A 45 -4.16 29.44 -8.05
C ASN A 45 -5.12 28.26 -8.20
N ALA A 46 -5.60 27.95 -9.42
CA ALA A 46 -6.50 26.83 -9.62
C ALA A 46 -5.82 25.50 -9.23
N PRO A 47 -6.34 24.78 -8.22
CA PRO A 47 -5.75 23.52 -7.80
C PRO A 47 -5.90 22.46 -8.88
N LYS A 48 -4.96 21.51 -8.91
CA LYS A 48 -5.00 20.33 -9.77
C LYS A 48 -5.20 19.08 -8.92
N TYR A 49 -6.42 18.55 -8.92
CA TYR A 49 -6.79 17.31 -8.23
C TYR A 49 -6.27 16.09 -8.99
N ARG A 50 -6.02 14.97 -8.28
CA ARG A 50 -5.24 13.82 -8.80
C ARG A 50 -5.82 12.44 -8.49
N LEU A 51 -6.97 12.37 -7.84
CA LEU A 51 -7.68 11.13 -7.56
C LEU A 51 -9.16 11.34 -7.88
N GLY A 52 -9.78 10.35 -8.51
CA GLY A 52 -11.20 10.31 -8.81
C GLY A 52 -11.57 8.93 -9.36
N ALA A 53 -12.76 8.45 -9.05
CA ALA A 53 -13.36 7.26 -9.62
C ALA A 53 -14.40 7.70 -10.66
N SER A 54 -14.33 7.16 -11.89
CA SER A 54 -15.21 7.56 -12.99
C SER A 54 -16.69 7.33 -12.65
N ASP A 55 -17.01 6.14 -12.14
CA ASP A 55 -18.39 5.69 -11.91
C ASP A 55 -19.06 6.36 -10.70
N GLY A 56 -18.29 7.08 -9.88
CA GLY A 56 -18.78 7.89 -8.76
C GLY A 56 -19.14 9.34 -9.14
N GLY A 57 -19.19 9.66 -10.44
CA GLY A 57 -19.52 11.00 -10.95
C GLY A 57 -18.33 11.96 -11.05
N ILE A 58 -17.09 11.47 -10.88
CA ILE A 58 -15.88 12.29 -11.04
C ILE A 58 -15.33 12.11 -12.46
N LEU A 59 -15.17 13.21 -13.19
CA LEU A 59 -14.57 13.18 -14.52
C LEU A 59 -13.06 12.87 -14.43
N VAL A 60 -12.70 11.62 -14.67
CA VAL A 60 -11.30 11.19 -14.82
C VAL A 60 -11.05 10.82 -16.27
N PRO A 61 -10.22 11.57 -17.02
CA PRO A 61 -9.92 11.24 -18.39
C PRO A 61 -9.06 9.95 -18.43
N HIS A 62 -9.58 8.91 -19.06
CA HIS A 62 -8.91 7.62 -19.21
C HIS A 62 -9.20 7.00 -20.59
N SER A 63 -8.61 5.84 -20.87
CA SER A 63 -8.77 5.07 -22.10
C SER A 63 -9.04 3.61 -21.76
N GLU A 64 -9.78 2.91 -22.61
CA GLU A 64 -10.25 1.55 -22.33
C GLU A 64 -9.15 0.47 -22.39
N LYS A 65 -7.98 0.81 -22.91
CA LYS A 65 -6.85 -0.11 -23.21
C LYS A 65 -6.27 -0.90 -22.03
N ARG A 66 -6.67 -0.56 -20.81
CA ARG A 66 -6.18 -1.18 -19.57
C ARG A 66 -7.29 -1.88 -18.78
N PHE A 67 -8.53 -1.84 -19.28
CA PHE A 67 -9.62 -2.57 -18.66
C PHE A 67 -9.54 -4.06 -18.99
N PRO A 68 -9.94 -4.93 -18.04
CA PRO A 68 -10.23 -6.33 -18.34
C PRO A 68 -11.21 -6.44 -19.52
N GLY A 69 -10.96 -7.37 -20.44
CA GLY A 69 -11.78 -7.54 -21.65
C GLY A 69 -11.35 -6.68 -22.86
N TYR A 70 -10.34 -5.80 -22.72
CA TYR A 70 -9.80 -5.08 -23.88
C TYR A 70 -8.86 -5.97 -24.69
N ASP A 71 -9.17 -6.17 -25.97
CA ASP A 71 -8.31 -6.87 -26.90
C ASP A 71 -7.38 -5.90 -27.65
N ILE A 72 -6.09 -6.23 -27.66
CA ILE A 72 -5.05 -5.40 -28.29
C ILE A 72 -5.11 -5.50 -29.82
N GLU A 73 -5.54 -6.64 -30.36
CA GLU A 73 -5.57 -6.91 -31.79
C GLU A 73 -6.76 -6.23 -32.47
N SER A 74 -7.99 -6.52 -32.00
CA SER A 74 -9.21 -5.88 -32.50
C SER A 74 -9.35 -4.42 -32.03
N LYS A 75 -8.71 -4.04 -30.92
CA LYS A 75 -8.86 -2.73 -30.24
C LYS A 75 -10.27 -2.47 -29.73
N GLU A 76 -11.01 -3.54 -29.45
CA GLU A 76 -12.37 -3.49 -28.91
C GLU A 76 -12.37 -3.92 -27.44
N LEU A 77 -13.30 -3.36 -26.66
CA LEU A 77 -13.52 -3.71 -25.27
C LEU A 77 -14.75 -4.61 -25.18
N ASP A 78 -14.57 -5.80 -24.64
CA ASP A 78 -15.70 -6.62 -24.19
C ASP A 78 -16.24 -6.10 -22.85
N ALA A 79 -17.39 -5.42 -22.93
CA ALA A 79 -18.07 -4.87 -21.78
C ALA A 79 -18.65 -5.97 -20.84
N GLU A 80 -18.92 -7.17 -21.36
CA GLU A 80 -19.45 -8.27 -20.55
C GLU A 80 -18.36 -8.81 -19.62
N THR A 81 -17.17 -9.09 -20.15
CA THR A 81 -16.00 -9.43 -19.33
C THR A 81 -15.69 -8.33 -18.31
N LEU A 82 -15.73 -7.05 -18.71
CA LEU A 82 -15.50 -5.96 -17.76
C LEU A 82 -16.54 -5.97 -16.63
N ARG A 83 -17.82 -6.12 -16.95
CA ARG A 83 -18.90 -6.20 -15.95
C ARG A 83 -18.69 -7.37 -15.00
N LYS A 84 -18.33 -8.55 -15.52
CA LYS A 84 -18.02 -9.73 -14.70
C LYS A 84 -16.89 -9.47 -13.72
N TYR A 85 -15.85 -8.72 -14.10
CA TYR A 85 -14.79 -8.34 -13.17
C TYR A 85 -15.25 -7.34 -12.10
N ILE A 86 -16.19 -6.44 -12.41
CA ILE A 86 -16.76 -5.47 -11.46
C ILE A 86 -17.54 -6.19 -10.35
N TYR A 87 -18.33 -7.21 -10.71
CA TYR A 87 -19.14 -7.98 -9.76
C TYR A 87 -18.45 -9.25 -9.25
N GLY A 88 -17.14 -9.37 -9.42
CA GLY A 88 -16.35 -10.46 -8.85
C GLY A 88 -16.56 -11.84 -9.50
N GLY A 89 -17.18 -11.93 -10.67
CA GLY A 89 -17.45 -13.21 -11.34
C GLY A 89 -16.20 -14.06 -11.65
N HIS A 90 -15.02 -13.45 -11.79
CA HIS A 90 -13.75 -14.19 -11.90
C HIS A 90 -13.32 -14.86 -10.58
N VAL A 91 -13.71 -14.31 -9.44
CA VAL A 91 -13.53 -14.93 -8.12
C VAL A 91 -14.56 -16.03 -7.92
N ALA A 92 -15.83 -15.78 -8.29
CA ALA A 92 -16.90 -16.77 -8.22
C ALA A 92 -16.57 -18.03 -9.06
N GLU A 93 -16.15 -17.86 -10.32
CA GLU A 93 -15.70 -18.99 -11.14
C GLU A 93 -14.49 -19.72 -10.54
N TYR A 94 -13.56 -18.99 -9.92
CA TYR A 94 -12.42 -19.63 -9.26
C TYR A 94 -12.84 -20.39 -7.99
N MET A 95 -13.86 -19.93 -7.28
CA MET A 95 -14.48 -20.63 -6.16
C MET A 95 -15.14 -21.93 -6.64
N GLU A 96 -15.94 -21.87 -7.71
CA GLU A 96 -16.61 -23.05 -8.28
C GLU A 96 -15.59 -24.09 -8.75
N THR A 97 -14.61 -23.68 -9.56
CA THR A 97 -13.58 -24.62 -10.06
C THR A 97 -12.78 -25.27 -8.94
N LEU A 98 -12.41 -24.52 -7.89
CA LEU A 98 -11.69 -25.11 -6.75
C LEU A 98 -12.56 -25.98 -5.86
N ALA A 99 -13.85 -25.65 -5.71
CA ALA A 99 -14.77 -26.49 -4.95
C ALA A 99 -14.94 -27.88 -5.60
N ASP A 100 -14.93 -27.94 -6.93
CA ASP A 100 -15.04 -29.18 -7.69
C ASP A 100 -13.70 -29.95 -7.80
N ASP A 101 -12.59 -29.24 -8.03
CA ASP A 101 -11.29 -29.86 -8.34
C ASP A 101 -10.44 -30.18 -7.09
N ASP A 102 -10.44 -29.31 -6.06
CA ASP A 102 -9.53 -29.40 -4.89
C ASP A 102 -10.11 -28.68 -3.65
N GLU A 103 -10.91 -29.41 -2.87
CA GLU A 103 -11.58 -28.93 -1.66
C GLU A 103 -10.59 -28.46 -0.56
N GLU A 104 -9.38 -29.02 -0.51
CA GLU A 104 -8.34 -28.60 0.45
C GLU A 104 -7.82 -27.20 0.12
N ARG A 105 -7.63 -26.90 -1.17
CA ARG A 105 -7.28 -25.55 -1.63
C ARG A 105 -8.43 -24.58 -1.48
N TYR A 106 -9.66 -25.02 -1.73
CA TYR A 106 -10.84 -24.20 -1.52
C TYR A 106 -10.93 -23.75 -0.05
N SER A 107 -10.84 -24.71 0.87
CA SER A 107 -10.91 -24.46 2.32
C SER A 107 -9.81 -23.54 2.83
N SER A 108 -8.59 -23.66 2.30
CA SER A 108 -7.45 -22.84 2.74
C SER A 108 -7.46 -21.41 2.17
N GLN A 109 -7.90 -21.23 0.91
CA GLN A 109 -7.92 -19.92 0.26
C GLN A 109 -9.18 -19.11 0.61
N PHE A 110 -10.32 -19.78 0.73
CA PHE A 110 -11.63 -19.16 0.97
C PHE A 110 -12.15 -19.36 2.40
N ALA A 111 -11.27 -19.67 3.36
CA ALA A 111 -11.63 -19.93 4.76
C ALA A 111 -12.62 -18.92 5.36
N LYS A 112 -12.44 -17.62 5.07
CA LYS A 112 -13.33 -16.55 5.57
C LYS A 112 -14.69 -16.52 4.89
N TYR A 113 -14.75 -16.87 3.60
CA TYR A 113 -16.03 -16.97 2.89
C TYR A 113 -16.86 -18.12 3.46
N ILE A 114 -16.20 -19.24 3.80
CA ILE A 114 -16.84 -20.37 4.47
C ILE A 114 -17.30 -19.98 5.88
N GLU A 115 -16.50 -19.24 6.64
CA GLU A 115 -16.86 -18.75 7.98
C GLU A 115 -18.08 -17.79 7.94
N ASP A 116 -18.14 -16.94 6.93
CA ASP A 116 -19.20 -15.95 6.72
C ASP A 116 -20.39 -16.49 5.90
N ASP A 117 -20.39 -17.79 5.54
CA ASP A 117 -21.42 -18.48 4.74
C ASP A 117 -21.71 -17.81 3.38
N VAL A 118 -20.64 -17.39 2.69
CA VAL A 118 -20.70 -16.72 1.39
C VAL A 118 -20.30 -17.68 0.26
N GLU A 119 -21.28 -18.02 -0.57
CA GLU A 119 -21.11 -18.88 -1.75
C GLU A 119 -20.76 -18.06 -3.01
N ALA A 120 -20.37 -18.76 -4.09
CA ALA A 120 -19.89 -18.14 -5.33
C ALA A 120 -20.99 -17.34 -6.07
N ASP A 121 -22.22 -17.84 -6.07
CA ASP A 121 -23.38 -17.22 -6.70
C ASP A 121 -23.86 -15.96 -5.96
N ALA A 122 -23.74 -15.94 -4.63
CA ALA A 122 -24.10 -14.81 -3.78
C ALA A 122 -23.16 -13.58 -3.96
N LEU A 123 -22.01 -13.75 -4.61
CA LEU A 123 -20.98 -12.71 -4.73
C LEU A 123 -21.44 -11.52 -5.60
N GLU A 124 -22.15 -11.77 -6.71
CA GLU A 124 -22.65 -10.69 -7.59
C GLU A 124 -23.67 -9.81 -6.84
N ASP A 125 -24.61 -10.44 -6.14
CA ASP A 125 -25.65 -9.75 -5.37
C ASP A 125 -25.04 -8.93 -4.22
N LEU A 126 -24.05 -9.49 -3.51
CA LEU A 126 -23.32 -8.79 -2.45
C LEU A 126 -22.71 -7.47 -2.95
N TYR A 127 -22.02 -7.50 -4.10
CA TYR A 127 -21.45 -6.28 -4.69
C TYR A 127 -22.53 -5.31 -5.20
N ALA A 128 -23.63 -5.81 -5.78
CA ALA A 128 -24.74 -4.97 -6.23
C ALA A 128 -25.40 -4.22 -5.07
N GLU A 129 -25.66 -4.91 -3.94
CA GLU A 129 -26.18 -4.32 -2.72
C GLU A 129 -25.20 -3.30 -2.13
N ALA A 130 -23.89 -3.63 -2.08
CA ALA A 130 -22.87 -2.70 -1.62
C ALA A 130 -22.84 -1.42 -2.46
N HIS A 131 -22.92 -1.52 -3.79
CA HIS A 131 -23.00 -0.36 -4.68
C HIS A 131 -24.22 0.52 -4.41
N LYS A 132 -25.37 -0.10 -4.10
CA LYS A 132 -26.58 0.64 -3.73
C LYS A 132 -26.42 1.34 -2.38
N ALA A 133 -25.96 0.62 -1.35
CA ALA A 133 -25.75 1.16 -0.02
C ALA A 133 -24.75 2.34 0.01
N ILE A 134 -23.65 2.26 -0.77
CA ILE A 134 -22.68 3.35 -0.89
C ILE A 134 -23.30 4.61 -1.53
N ARG A 135 -24.21 4.43 -2.51
CA ARG A 135 -24.90 5.56 -3.16
C ARG A 135 -25.94 6.20 -2.24
N GLU A 136 -26.59 5.40 -1.39
CA GLU A 136 -27.58 5.87 -0.42
C GLU A 136 -26.91 6.62 0.74
N ASP A 137 -25.87 6.06 1.36
CA ASP A 137 -25.09 6.72 2.41
C ASP A 137 -23.57 6.53 2.22
N PRO A 138 -22.92 7.46 1.49
CA PRO A 138 -21.47 7.43 1.26
C PRO A 138 -20.63 7.63 2.54
N PHE A 139 -21.23 8.10 3.63
CA PHE A 139 -20.52 8.45 4.87
C PHE A 139 -20.88 7.53 6.04
N LYS A 140 -21.43 6.34 5.74
CA LYS A 140 -21.80 5.33 6.74
C LYS A 140 -20.63 5.07 7.69
N LYS A 141 -20.86 5.29 8.98
CA LYS A 141 -19.86 5.04 10.03
C LYS A 141 -19.80 3.55 10.32
N VAL A 142 -18.60 3.07 10.66
CA VAL A 142 -18.41 1.70 11.15
C VAL A 142 -19.06 1.61 12.53
N GLU A 143 -20.07 0.76 12.68
CA GLU A 143 -20.70 0.48 13.97
C GLU A 143 -19.81 -0.48 14.79
N GLY A 144 -19.75 -0.29 16.10
CA GLY A 144 -18.99 -1.19 16.99
C GLY A 144 -17.48 -0.91 17.12
N GLU A 145 -16.98 0.18 16.56
CA GLU A 145 -15.60 0.63 16.84
C GLU A 145 -15.54 1.08 18.31
N GLY A 146 -15.07 0.19 19.20
CA GLY A 146 -14.94 0.46 20.64
C GLY A 146 -14.10 1.71 20.92
N GLU A 147 -14.09 2.17 22.18
CA GLU A 147 -13.37 3.38 22.56
C GLU A 147 -11.91 3.35 22.09
N LYS A 148 -11.58 4.24 21.14
CA LYS A 148 -10.21 4.40 20.66
C LYS A 148 -9.38 4.96 21.79
N LYS A 149 -8.30 4.26 22.15
CA LYS A 149 -7.27 4.80 23.05
C LYS A 149 -6.87 6.20 22.61
N THR A 150 -6.70 7.09 23.56
CA THR A 150 -6.38 8.48 23.28
C THR A 150 -5.00 8.60 22.65
N LYS A 151 -4.74 9.72 21.97
CA LYS A 151 -3.42 10.02 21.41
C LYS A 151 -2.31 9.98 22.47
N GLU A 152 -2.64 10.31 23.71
CA GLU A 152 -1.70 10.35 24.84
C GLU A 152 -1.34 8.93 25.30
N GLU A 153 -2.34 8.06 25.41
CA GLU A 153 -2.15 6.64 25.73
C GLU A 153 -1.31 5.93 24.67
N TRP A 154 -1.59 6.15 23.38
CA TRP A 154 -0.77 5.60 22.29
C TRP A 154 0.68 6.09 22.34
N LYS A 155 0.88 7.36 22.68
CA LYS A 155 2.22 7.94 22.81
C LYS A 155 2.97 7.33 24.00
N ALA A 156 2.29 7.06 25.11
CA ALA A 156 2.87 6.41 26.27
C ALA A 156 3.31 4.97 25.93
N ILE A 157 2.44 4.18 25.31
CA ILE A 157 2.73 2.81 24.88
C ILE A 157 3.91 2.78 23.89
N SER A 158 3.88 3.62 22.85
CA SER A 158 4.95 3.68 21.86
C SER A 158 6.31 4.07 22.45
N LYS A 159 6.32 4.93 23.49
CA LYS A 159 7.55 5.37 24.14
C LYS A 159 8.24 4.23 24.90
N GLN A 160 7.50 3.28 25.45
CA GLN A 160 8.07 2.12 26.16
C GLN A 160 8.96 1.25 25.26
N HIS A 161 8.65 1.16 23.97
CA HIS A 161 9.42 0.35 23.01
C HIS A 161 10.52 1.12 22.28
N LYS A 162 10.62 2.43 22.49
CA LYS A 162 11.58 3.28 21.77
C LYS A 162 12.83 3.52 22.62
N THR A 163 13.96 2.98 22.15
CA THR A 163 15.25 3.24 22.78
C THR A 163 15.68 4.70 22.61
N ALA A 164 16.13 5.30 23.72
CA ALA A 164 16.72 6.63 23.71
C ALA A 164 18.15 6.56 23.13
N ARG A 165 18.58 7.65 22.49
CA ARG A 165 19.99 7.76 22.08
C ARG A 165 20.84 8.00 23.34
N LEU A 166 21.91 7.24 23.49
CA LEU A 166 22.91 7.44 24.54
C LEU A 166 23.46 8.86 24.52
N SER A 167 23.67 9.41 25.72
CA SER A 167 24.35 10.68 25.93
C SER A 167 25.84 10.59 25.55
N LYS A 168 26.49 11.75 25.40
CA LYS A 168 27.93 11.80 25.09
C LYS A 168 28.78 11.19 26.22
N ALA A 169 28.42 11.44 27.47
CA ALA A 169 29.14 10.94 28.65
C ALA A 169 29.04 9.41 28.76
N GLU A 170 27.84 8.85 28.61
CA GLU A 170 27.64 7.39 28.61
C GLU A 170 28.42 6.71 27.47
N LYS A 171 28.43 7.30 26.27
CA LYS A 171 29.23 6.78 25.16
C LYS A 171 30.72 6.79 25.49
N ALA A 172 31.24 7.85 26.13
CA ALA A 172 32.64 7.95 26.50
C ALA A 172 33.01 6.91 27.59
N ALA A 173 32.18 6.75 28.61
CA ALA A 173 32.36 5.75 29.65
C ALA A 173 32.36 4.33 29.08
N ASN A 174 31.44 4.00 28.17
CA ASN A 174 31.39 2.70 27.50
C ASN A 174 32.66 2.42 26.68
N VAL A 175 33.23 3.44 26.03
CA VAL A 175 34.49 3.29 25.29
C VAL A 175 35.65 3.02 26.25
N GLN A 176 35.76 3.76 27.35
CA GLN A 176 36.81 3.57 28.35
C GLN A 176 36.73 2.18 29.00
N ALA A 177 35.54 1.75 29.40
CA ALA A 177 35.31 0.42 29.96
C ALA A 177 35.68 -0.68 28.95
N LYS A 178 35.38 -0.48 27.67
CA LYS A 178 35.75 -1.45 26.61
C LYS A 178 37.26 -1.51 26.38
N ILE A 179 37.96 -0.37 26.40
CA ILE A 179 39.43 -0.33 26.28
C ILE A 179 40.08 -1.04 27.47
N GLN A 180 39.65 -0.73 28.69
CA GLN A 180 40.15 -1.37 29.91
C GLN A 180 39.95 -2.88 29.89
N LYS A 181 38.79 -3.35 29.40
CA LYS A 181 38.52 -4.78 29.27
C LYS A 181 39.46 -5.46 28.27
N ILE A 182 39.64 -4.87 27.08
CA ILE A 182 40.55 -5.45 26.06
C ILE A 182 41.99 -5.49 26.58
N LEU A 183 42.45 -4.43 27.24
CA LEU A 183 43.79 -4.37 27.83
C LEU A 183 43.99 -5.32 29.02
N ALA A 184 42.90 -5.82 29.62
CA ALA A 184 42.95 -6.79 30.71
C ALA A 184 42.81 -8.25 30.22
N ASP A 185 42.28 -8.44 29.01
CA ASP A 185 42.16 -9.73 28.33
C ASP A 185 43.41 -10.06 27.46
N GLU A 186 44.31 -9.08 27.24
CA GLU A 186 45.67 -9.21 26.67
C GLU A 186 46.73 -9.44 27.74
#